data_AF-C1EII3-F1
#
_entry.id   AF-C1EII3-F1
#
_cell.length_a   1.000
_cell.length_b   1.000
_cell.length_c   1.000
_cell.angle_alpha   90.00
_cell.angle_beta   90.00
_cell.angle_gamma   90.00
#
_symmetry.space_group_name_H-M   'P 1'
#
loop_
_entity.id
_entity.type
_entity.pdbx_description
1 polymer ?
#
loop_
_entity_poly.entity_id
_entity_poly.type
_entity_poly.pdbx_seq_one_letter_code
_entity_poly.pdbx_strand_id
1 'polypeptide(L)'
;MFALASQATIAPIAAPLRARKAPKTALRRAAVRVNASPDAKSDNDRAMFSRRQLGLGSAALASLMATDMTVVNPAMAKKIISGKQDLPDIADLVMVFHGLGSYTYEKWYKEVFSPFEAGLHSGEVGGPEVGPAFAKVVNLTILRGRNPDAPGGETVAVQMFVLNENADPAAKGALTAIQKFFVDTGPGANPFWAEGRDAGWVGTDLTQWSASVGFIRGANPKTGYPDDWKKGTGVGVYDFGLKIPYEEWVPQFTSPESDQLHDAAGVFFSAVGPDEKGTEHQSKYRSVQVIHAHKNLKQARAFLDRVVKADAPPFDQIKDILDNPEAIALEVVSDTFFPEYFPESLFPNPLLNA
;
A
#
# COMPACT_ATOMS: atom_id res chain seq x y z
N MET A 1 -7.23 56.56 -11.89
CA MET A 1 -7.32 56.22 -10.46
C MET A 1 -8.56 55.37 -10.27
N PHE A 2 -8.40 54.05 -10.13
CA PHE A 2 -9.52 53.14 -9.86
C PHE A 2 -9.53 52.81 -8.36
N ALA A 3 -10.70 52.97 -7.76
CA ALA A 3 -10.95 52.75 -6.34
C ALA A 3 -11.02 51.25 -6.01
N LEU A 4 -10.43 50.91 -4.87
CA LEU A 4 -10.59 49.65 -4.16
C LEU A 4 -12.05 49.43 -3.75
N ALA A 5 -12.51 48.17 -3.80
CA ALA A 5 -13.03 47.43 -2.65
C ALA A 5 -13.70 46.11 -3.08
N SER A 6 -13.12 44.97 -2.69
CA SER A 6 -13.85 43.94 -1.94
C SER A 6 -12.83 42.95 -1.38
N GLN A 7 -12.53 43.11 -0.09
CA GLN A 7 -11.94 42.05 0.70
C GLN A 7 -13.05 41.02 0.98
N ALA A 8 -12.95 39.84 0.38
CA ALA A 8 -13.63 38.66 0.89
C ALA A 8 -12.71 38.03 1.94
N THR A 9 -12.98 38.33 3.21
CA THR A 9 -12.36 37.65 4.35
C THR A 9 -12.91 36.23 4.39
N ILE A 10 -12.11 35.24 3.99
CA ILE A 10 -12.38 33.83 4.27
C ILE A 10 -12.13 33.63 5.76
N ALA A 11 -13.17 33.27 6.50
CA ALA A 11 -13.06 32.99 7.92
C ALA A 11 -12.22 31.70 8.12
N PRO A 12 -11.25 31.68 9.05
CA PRO A 12 -10.60 30.44 9.44
C PRO A 12 -11.64 29.51 10.07
N ILE A 13 -11.53 28.21 9.79
CA ILE A 13 -12.36 27.17 10.39
C ILE A 13 -12.13 27.23 11.91
N ALA A 14 -13.07 27.85 12.62
CA ALA A 14 -13.05 27.96 14.06
C ALA A 14 -13.37 26.59 14.65
N ALA A 15 -12.44 26.03 15.41
CA ALA A 15 -12.68 24.90 16.31
C ALA A 15 -13.80 25.23 17.32
N PRO A 16 -14.80 24.36 17.52
CA PRO A 16 -15.68 24.42 18.69
C PRO A 16 -15.78 23.03 19.37
N LEU A 17 -16.14 22.80 20.63
CA LEU A 17 -16.54 23.58 21.79
C LEU A 17 -16.51 22.59 22.97
N ARG A 18 -16.11 23.06 24.15
CA ARG A 18 -16.13 22.42 25.49
C ARG A 18 -16.72 20.99 25.62
N ALA A 19 -15.83 20.09 26.04
CA ALA A 19 -16.08 18.73 26.50
C ALA A 19 -17.18 18.60 27.58
N ARG A 20 -18.11 17.66 27.36
CA ARG A 20 -18.82 16.96 28.43
C ARG A 20 -18.20 15.58 28.57
N LYS A 21 -17.76 15.24 29.79
CA LYS A 21 -17.08 13.98 30.12
C LYS A 21 -17.89 12.76 29.65
N ALA A 22 -17.26 11.92 28.81
CA ALA A 22 -17.72 10.57 28.51
C ALA A 22 -16.85 9.53 29.26
N PRO A 23 -17.40 8.33 29.56
CA PRO A 23 -16.78 7.37 30.47
C PRO A 23 -15.70 6.54 29.79
N LYS A 24 -14.71 6.12 30.59
CA LYS A 24 -13.60 5.25 30.20
C LYS A 24 -14.12 3.87 29.77
N THR A 25 -13.91 3.49 28.51
CA THR A 25 -14.01 2.09 28.07
C THR A 25 -12.71 1.64 27.42
N ALA A 26 -12.32 0.42 27.77
CA ALA A 26 -10.99 -0.15 27.65
C ALA A 26 -10.58 -0.48 26.21
N LEU A 27 -9.28 -0.32 25.94
CA LEU A 27 -8.58 -0.76 24.73
C LEU A 27 -8.84 -2.23 24.43
N ARG A 28 -9.29 -2.52 23.21
CA ARG A 28 -9.04 -3.80 22.53
C ARG A 28 -8.47 -3.49 21.16
N ARG A 29 -7.16 -3.65 21.02
CA ARG A 29 -6.49 -3.66 19.71
C ARG A 29 -7.00 -4.85 18.92
N ALA A 30 -7.77 -4.57 17.87
CA ALA A 30 -8.16 -5.56 16.88
C ALA A 30 -7.26 -5.36 15.67
N ALA A 31 -6.15 -6.09 15.62
CA ALA A 31 -5.43 -6.29 14.37
C ALA A 31 -6.39 -6.96 13.39
N VAL A 32 -6.57 -6.38 12.20
CA VAL A 32 -7.38 -6.96 11.13
C VAL A 32 -6.67 -8.20 10.62
N ARG A 33 -6.96 -9.35 11.22
CA ARG A 33 -6.64 -10.67 10.67
C ARG A 33 -7.88 -11.21 10.00
N VAL A 34 -7.90 -11.18 8.67
CA VAL A 34 -8.84 -12.02 7.91
C VAL A 34 -8.31 -13.46 7.99
N ASN A 35 -8.73 -14.19 9.02
CA ASN A 35 -8.33 -15.58 9.22
C ASN A 35 -8.97 -16.48 8.14
N ALA A 36 -8.14 -17.15 7.35
CA ALA A 36 -8.52 -18.44 6.76
C ALA A 36 -8.53 -19.51 7.88
N SER A 37 -9.53 -20.39 7.85
CA SER A 37 -9.86 -21.39 8.88
C SER A 37 -8.66 -22.22 9.39
N PRO A 38 -8.55 -22.53 10.69
CA PRO A 38 -7.44 -23.32 11.23
C PRO A 38 -7.74 -24.81 11.17
N ASP A 39 -6.84 -25.59 10.58
CA ASP A 39 -6.53 -26.96 11.03
C ASP A 39 -5.26 -27.47 10.30
N ALA A 40 -4.13 -27.47 11.01
CA ALA A 40 -3.12 -28.54 10.93
C ALA A 40 -2.00 -28.29 11.95
N LYS A 41 -1.67 -29.34 12.69
CA LYS A 41 -0.70 -29.39 13.80
C LYS A 41 0.74 -29.30 13.30
N SER A 42 1.58 -28.76 14.17
CA SER A 42 3.05 -28.68 14.04
C SER A 42 3.71 -30.05 13.92
N ASP A 43 4.81 -30.12 13.19
CA ASP A 43 5.96 -30.94 13.61
C ASP A 43 7.28 -30.23 13.26
N ASN A 44 8.18 -30.25 14.24
CA ASN A 44 9.57 -29.80 14.14
C ASN A 44 10.36 -30.79 13.28
N ASP A 45 11.22 -30.27 12.39
CA ASP A 45 12.57 -30.82 12.26
C ASP A 45 13.52 -29.83 11.59
N ARG A 46 14.60 -29.50 12.31
CA ARG A 46 15.77 -28.77 11.81
C ARG A 46 16.54 -29.70 10.86
N ALA A 47 16.65 -29.34 9.59
CA ALA A 47 17.61 -29.97 8.68
C ALA A 47 18.45 -28.93 7.94
N MET A 48 19.76 -29.17 7.95
CA MET A 48 20.81 -28.32 7.42
C MET A 48 20.68 -28.14 5.89
N PHE A 49 20.64 -26.89 5.43
CA PHE A 49 20.60 -26.54 4.01
C PHE A 49 21.94 -26.85 3.33
N SER A 50 21.95 -27.87 2.48
CA SER A 50 23.04 -28.19 1.56
C SER A 50 22.88 -27.42 0.25
N ARG A 51 23.97 -26.78 -0.21
CA ARG A 51 24.08 -26.04 -1.49
C ARG A 51 23.70 -26.83 -2.76
N ARG A 52 23.35 -28.11 -2.66
CA ARG A 52 22.87 -28.94 -3.78
C ARG A 52 21.36 -28.82 -4.08
N GLN A 53 20.55 -28.18 -3.24
CA GLN A 53 19.11 -27.93 -3.53
C GLN A 53 18.86 -26.66 -4.38
N LEU A 54 19.77 -25.68 -4.36
CA LEU A 54 19.64 -24.45 -5.15
C LEU A 54 19.79 -24.67 -6.67
N GLY A 55 20.47 -25.75 -7.10
CA GLY A 55 20.62 -26.10 -8.52
C GLY A 55 19.45 -26.90 -9.10
N LEU A 56 18.53 -27.38 -8.25
CA LEU A 56 17.32 -28.10 -8.66
C LEU A 56 16.05 -27.27 -8.52
N GLY A 57 16.09 -26.13 -7.81
CA GLY A 57 14.95 -25.23 -7.65
C GLY A 57 14.42 -24.69 -8.99
N SER A 58 15.30 -24.27 -9.90
CA SER A 58 14.88 -23.67 -11.18
C SER A 58 14.29 -24.70 -12.16
N ALA A 59 14.86 -25.91 -12.22
CA ALA A 59 14.40 -26.97 -13.12
C ALA A 59 13.20 -27.76 -12.56
N ALA A 60 13.12 -27.93 -11.24
CA ALA A 60 11.97 -28.56 -10.58
C ALA A 60 10.75 -27.63 -10.60
N LEU A 61 10.93 -26.32 -10.41
CA LEU A 61 9.84 -25.35 -10.52
C LEU A 61 9.26 -25.32 -11.95
N ALA A 62 10.10 -25.41 -12.99
CA ALA A 62 9.66 -25.51 -14.38
C ALA A 62 8.95 -26.84 -14.71
N SER A 63 9.33 -27.95 -14.07
CA SER A 63 8.69 -29.27 -14.28
C SER A 63 7.41 -29.47 -13.47
N LEU A 64 7.23 -28.76 -12.35
CA LEU A 64 6.02 -28.81 -11.51
C LEU A 64 4.89 -27.91 -12.01
N MET A 65 5.17 -26.98 -12.93
CA MET A 65 4.17 -26.15 -13.65
C MET A 65 3.40 -26.95 -14.73
N ALA A 66 3.67 -28.25 -14.88
CA ALA A 66 3.11 -29.11 -15.93
C ALA A 66 1.79 -29.81 -15.56
N THR A 67 1.28 -29.64 -14.35
CA THR A 67 0.01 -30.26 -13.94
C THR A 67 -0.92 -29.21 -13.34
N ASP A 68 -1.93 -28.83 -14.12
CA ASP A 68 -3.13 -28.03 -13.80
C ASP A 68 -3.08 -26.49 -13.84
N MET A 69 -2.03 -25.90 -14.41
CA MET A 69 -2.16 -24.65 -15.18
C MET A 69 -1.61 -24.93 -16.56
N THR A 70 -2.47 -25.03 -17.57
CA THR A 70 -2.09 -25.34 -18.96
C THR A 70 -0.84 -24.56 -19.36
N VAL A 71 0.26 -25.29 -19.57
CA VAL A 71 1.61 -24.84 -19.98
C VAL A 71 1.57 -23.49 -20.70
N VAL A 72 1.84 -22.41 -19.96
CA VAL A 72 1.99 -21.08 -20.55
C VAL A 72 3.46 -20.92 -20.94
N ASN A 73 3.74 -20.97 -22.23
CA ASN A 73 5.06 -20.72 -22.79
C ASN A 73 5.58 -19.33 -22.34
N PRO A 74 6.86 -19.16 -21.96
CA PRO A 74 7.46 -17.87 -21.59
C PRO A 74 7.23 -16.74 -22.60
N ALA A 75 7.02 -17.06 -23.88
CA ALA A 75 6.65 -16.09 -24.91
C ALA A 75 5.20 -15.55 -24.80
N MET A 76 4.37 -16.06 -23.88
CA MET A 76 2.94 -15.73 -23.77
C MET A 76 2.56 -14.80 -22.62
N ALA A 77 3.45 -14.54 -21.65
CA ALA A 77 3.17 -13.49 -20.67
C ALA A 77 3.09 -12.15 -21.39
N LYS A 78 2.01 -11.38 -21.19
CA LYS A 78 1.96 -10.03 -21.73
C LYS A 78 3.16 -9.24 -21.23
N LYS A 79 3.86 -8.54 -22.14
CA LYS A 79 4.97 -7.61 -21.83
C LYS A 79 4.63 -6.51 -20.82
N ILE A 80 3.39 -6.43 -20.36
CA ILE A 80 2.88 -5.38 -19.49
C ILE A 80 3.49 -5.49 -18.10
N ILE A 81 3.71 -6.68 -17.53
CA ILE A 81 4.26 -6.82 -16.16
C ILE A 81 5.72 -7.29 -16.12
N SER A 82 6.33 -7.49 -17.30
CA SER A 82 7.67 -8.03 -17.41
C SER A 82 8.77 -7.04 -17.07
N GLY A 83 9.85 -7.54 -16.47
CA GLY A 83 11.03 -6.77 -16.11
C GLY A 83 10.86 -5.96 -14.83
N LYS A 84 11.84 -5.10 -14.54
CA LYS A 84 11.81 -4.13 -13.45
C LYS A 84 12.23 -2.76 -13.96
N GLN A 85 11.59 -1.72 -13.47
CA GLN A 85 12.09 -0.36 -13.56
C GLN A 85 12.49 0.06 -12.17
N ASP A 86 13.80 0.21 -11.96
CA ASP A 86 14.32 0.76 -10.72
C ASP A 86 13.82 2.19 -10.58
N LEU A 87 13.29 2.51 -9.39
CA LEU A 87 13.06 3.89 -9.02
C LEU A 87 14.26 4.33 -8.19
N PRO A 88 14.83 5.51 -8.47
CA PRO A 88 15.79 6.08 -7.52
C PRO A 88 15.08 6.20 -6.16
N ASP A 89 15.81 6.12 -5.06
CA ASP A 89 15.26 6.25 -3.71
C ASP A 89 14.73 7.68 -3.50
N ILE A 90 13.57 8.00 -4.08
CA ILE A 90 13.02 9.37 -4.20
C ILE A 90 11.63 9.50 -3.57
N ALA A 91 10.98 8.39 -3.26
CA ALA A 91 9.65 8.41 -2.70
C ALA A 91 9.40 7.24 -1.75
N ASP A 92 8.70 7.56 -0.68
CA ASP A 92 8.14 6.62 0.27
C ASP A 92 6.67 6.36 -0.09
N LEU A 93 6.27 5.11 0.04
CA LEU A 93 4.90 4.65 -0.06
C LEU A 93 4.33 4.56 1.35
N VAL A 94 3.19 5.21 1.58
CA VAL A 94 2.44 5.13 2.83
C VAL A 94 1.04 4.65 2.53
N MET A 95 0.68 3.50 3.09
CA MET A 95 -0.65 2.91 3.00
C MET A 95 -1.28 2.94 4.39
N VAL A 96 -2.43 3.61 4.50
CA VAL A 96 -3.21 3.66 5.75
C VAL A 96 -4.61 3.14 5.49
N PHE A 97 -5.11 2.28 6.36
CA PHE A 97 -6.45 1.74 6.26
C PHE A 97 -7.12 1.57 7.60
N HIS A 98 -8.45 1.68 7.60
CA HIS A 98 -9.29 1.38 8.75
C HIS A 98 -10.68 0.91 8.31
N GLY A 99 -11.38 0.20 9.18
CA GLY A 99 -12.80 -0.08 9.04
C GLY A 99 -13.63 1.18 9.29
N LEU A 100 -14.76 1.31 8.59
CA LEU A 100 -15.74 2.37 8.84
C LEU A 100 -16.61 2.04 10.06
N GLY A 101 -17.02 3.07 10.79
CA GLY A 101 -17.97 2.97 11.90
C GLY A 101 -19.41 2.94 11.38
N SER A 102 -20.23 3.92 11.74
CA SER A 102 -21.61 4.04 11.24
C SER A 102 -21.71 4.67 9.84
N TYR A 103 -20.60 5.17 9.28
CA TYR A 103 -20.57 5.78 7.95
C TYR A 103 -20.57 4.71 6.85
N THR A 104 -21.25 5.01 5.74
CA THR A 104 -20.99 4.34 4.46
C THR A 104 -19.77 4.95 3.79
N TYR A 105 -19.17 4.22 2.85
CA TYR A 105 -18.09 4.74 2.00
C TYR A 105 -18.42 6.09 1.36
N GLU A 106 -19.59 6.23 0.73
CA GLU A 106 -19.95 7.46 0.00
C GLU A 106 -20.05 8.66 0.95
N LYS A 107 -20.54 8.43 2.17
CA LYS A 107 -20.62 9.48 3.19
C LYS A 107 -19.22 9.85 3.69
N TRP A 108 -18.38 8.84 3.99
CA TRP A 108 -16.99 9.07 4.41
C TRP A 108 -16.22 9.84 3.34
N TYR A 109 -16.32 9.43 2.07
CA TYR A 109 -15.62 10.08 0.98
C TYR A 109 -16.05 11.55 0.85
N LYS A 110 -17.34 11.83 0.88
CA LYS A 110 -17.86 13.19 0.69
C LYS A 110 -17.58 14.12 1.88
N GLU A 111 -17.79 13.64 3.10
CA GLU A 111 -17.78 14.49 4.30
C GLU A 111 -16.42 14.56 4.99
N VAL A 112 -15.56 13.56 4.81
CA VAL A 112 -14.28 13.45 5.51
C VAL A 112 -13.12 13.56 4.52
N PHE A 113 -13.09 12.67 3.52
CA PHE A 113 -11.93 12.53 2.67
C PHE A 113 -11.81 13.63 1.60
N SER A 114 -12.87 13.95 0.87
CA SER A 114 -12.82 14.98 -0.18
C SER A 114 -12.42 16.37 0.36
N PRO A 115 -12.88 16.81 1.55
CA PRO A 115 -12.33 18.01 2.20
C PRO A 115 -10.84 17.90 2.55
N PHE A 116 -10.38 16.72 2.99
CA PHE A 116 -8.97 16.46 3.26
C PHE A 116 -8.15 16.53 1.96
N GLU A 117 -8.59 15.89 0.89
CA GLU A 117 -7.93 15.92 -0.42
C GLU A 117 -7.80 17.36 -0.95
N ALA A 118 -8.85 18.17 -0.81
CA ALA A 118 -8.84 19.57 -1.25
C ALA A 118 -7.79 20.45 -0.53
N GLY A 119 -7.42 20.10 0.71
CA GLY A 119 -6.41 20.81 1.49
C GLY A 119 -5.02 20.15 1.49
N LEU A 120 -4.83 19.07 0.73
CA LEU A 120 -3.62 18.25 0.79
C LEU A 120 -2.34 19.07 0.50
N HIS A 121 -2.36 19.86 -0.57
CA HIS A 121 -1.22 20.68 -0.99
C HIS A 121 -1.25 22.12 -0.48
N SER A 122 -2.36 22.57 0.12
CA SER A 122 -2.40 23.91 0.75
C SER A 122 -1.58 23.98 2.04
N GLY A 123 -1.20 22.83 2.60
CA GLY A 123 -0.52 22.73 3.90
C GLY A 123 -1.46 22.95 5.09
N GLU A 124 -2.77 23.10 4.86
CA GLU A 124 -3.76 23.24 5.94
C GLU A 124 -4.08 21.89 6.59
N VAL A 125 -4.00 20.81 5.81
CA VAL A 125 -4.27 19.45 6.29
C VAL A 125 -3.23 18.99 7.29
N GLY A 126 -3.67 18.46 8.43
CA GLY A 126 -2.79 18.02 9.51
C GLY A 126 -2.13 19.16 10.30
N GLY A 127 -2.49 20.42 10.03
CA GLY A 127 -2.00 21.58 10.75
C GLY A 127 -0.54 21.94 10.45
N PRO A 128 0.06 22.89 11.19
CA PRO A 128 1.37 23.46 10.86
C PRO A 128 2.53 22.45 10.94
N GLU A 129 2.36 21.36 11.69
CA GLU A 129 3.41 20.34 11.87
C GLU A 129 3.41 19.29 10.75
N VAL A 130 2.23 18.92 10.23
CA VAL A 130 2.11 17.81 9.25
C VAL A 130 1.79 18.32 7.85
N GLY A 131 1.13 19.48 7.72
CA GLY A 131 0.78 20.07 6.43
C GLY A 131 1.94 20.18 5.44
N PRO A 132 3.15 20.61 5.85
CA PRO A 132 4.31 20.62 4.95
C PRO A 132 4.69 19.24 4.40
N ALA A 133 4.42 18.16 5.15
CA ALA A 133 4.66 16.78 4.71
C ALA A 133 3.59 16.30 3.73
N PHE A 134 2.31 16.60 3.99
CA PHE A 134 1.22 16.27 3.06
C PHE A 134 1.36 16.99 1.72
N ALA A 135 1.92 18.20 1.71
CA ALA A 135 2.24 18.92 0.48
C ALA A 135 3.30 18.22 -0.40
N LYS A 136 3.97 17.16 0.09
CA LYS A 136 4.93 16.33 -0.66
C LYS A 136 4.30 15.08 -1.28
N VAL A 137 3.00 14.88 -1.12
CA VAL A 137 2.27 13.77 -1.75
C VAL A 137 2.15 14.03 -3.25
N VAL A 138 2.69 13.13 -4.06
CA VAL A 138 2.70 13.21 -5.52
C VAL A 138 1.73 12.24 -6.19
N ASN A 139 1.29 11.21 -5.48
CA ASN A 139 0.18 10.35 -5.90
C ASN A 139 -0.68 10.00 -4.69
N LEU A 140 -2.00 9.98 -4.90
CA LEU A 140 -2.99 9.65 -3.89
C LEU A 140 -4.02 8.68 -4.49
N THR A 141 -4.03 7.44 -3.98
CA THR A 141 -5.00 6.42 -4.40
C THR A 141 -5.96 6.13 -3.26
N ILE A 142 -7.27 6.18 -3.56
CA ILE A 142 -8.35 5.90 -2.63
C ILE A 142 -8.94 4.54 -2.93
N LEU A 143 -8.99 3.74 -1.88
CA LEU A 143 -9.26 2.33 -1.95
C LEU A 143 -10.39 2.00 -0.98
N ARG A 144 -11.21 1.02 -1.35
CA ARG A 144 -12.28 0.51 -0.48
C ARG A 144 -12.36 -1.01 -0.52
N GLY A 145 -12.85 -1.60 0.55
CA GLY A 145 -13.01 -3.04 0.69
C GLY A 145 -14.16 -3.40 1.61
N ARG A 146 -14.46 -4.70 1.70
CA ARG A 146 -15.36 -5.22 2.72
C ARG A 146 -14.55 -5.58 3.94
N ASN A 147 -15.07 -5.26 5.11
CA ASN A 147 -14.49 -5.64 6.38
C ASN A 147 -15.61 -6.08 7.33
N PRO A 148 -15.79 -7.39 7.55
CA PRO A 148 -16.86 -7.89 8.43
C PRO A 148 -16.63 -7.53 9.90
N ASP A 149 -15.40 -7.19 10.29
CA ASP A 149 -15.06 -6.82 11.67
C ASP A 149 -15.32 -5.32 11.95
N ALA A 150 -15.53 -4.53 10.90
CA ALA A 150 -15.89 -3.12 11.02
C ALA A 150 -17.41 -2.96 11.26
N PRO A 151 -17.86 -2.05 12.15
CA PRO A 151 -19.29 -1.80 12.36
C PRO A 151 -20.05 -1.44 11.07
N GLY A 152 -19.40 -0.73 10.14
CA GLY A 152 -19.97 -0.34 8.85
C GLY A 152 -19.88 -1.41 7.76
N GLY A 153 -19.22 -2.55 8.04
CA GLY A 153 -19.01 -3.63 7.07
C GLY A 153 -18.00 -3.32 5.96
N GLU A 154 -17.38 -2.14 6.00
CA GLU A 154 -16.47 -1.62 4.96
C GLU A 154 -15.13 -1.20 5.56
N THR A 155 -14.07 -1.33 4.77
CA THR A 155 -12.76 -0.72 5.02
C THR A 155 -12.47 0.30 3.95
N VAL A 156 -11.84 1.40 4.35
CA VAL A 156 -11.28 2.41 3.46
C VAL A 156 -9.77 2.43 3.64
N ALA A 157 -9.06 2.75 2.56
CA ALA A 157 -7.64 2.95 2.60
C ALA A 157 -7.22 4.12 1.71
N VAL A 158 -6.12 4.74 2.10
CA VAL A 158 -5.45 5.81 1.39
C VAL A 158 -4.01 5.39 1.18
N GLN A 159 -3.61 5.29 -0.07
CA GLN A 159 -2.23 5.08 -0.49
C GLN A 159 -1.66 6.42 -0.94
N MET A 160 -0.47 6.75 -0.45
CA MET A 160 0.26 7.97 -0.80
C MET A 160 1.66 7.60 -1.28
N PHE A 161 2.07 8.17 -2.40
CA PHE A 161 3.50 8.32 -2.71
C PHE A 161 3.93 9.70 -2.24
N VAL A 162 4.91 9.75 -1.35
CA VAL A 162 5.43 10.96 -0.72
C VAL A 162 6.89 11.11 -1.14
N LEU A 163 7.27 12.27 -1.66
CA LEU A 163 8.69 12.52 -1.95
C LEU A 163 9.52 12.44 -0.67
N ASN A 164 10.72 11.88 -0.76
CA ASN A 164 11.67 11.81 0.36
C ASN A 164 12.81 12.85 0.21
N GLU A 165 13.73 12.88 1.18
CA GLU A 165 14.78 13.91 1.23
C GLU A 165 15.79 13.86 0.08
N ASN A 166 15.92 12.71 -0.60
CA ASN A 166 16.78 12.58 -1.77
C ASN A 166 16.15 13.24 -3.01
N ALA A 167 14.83 13.25 -3.09
CA ALA A 167 14.09 13.90 -4.17
C ALA A 167 13.91 15.40 -3.94
N ASP A 168 13.58 15.75 -2.71
CA ASP A 168 13.39 17.13 -2.26
C ASP A 168 13.91 17.26 -0.82
N PRO A 169 15.01 17.99 -0.59
CA PRO A 169 15.54 18.22 0.77
C PRO A 169 14.51 18.80 1.75
N ALA A 170 13.48 19.52 1.26
CA ALA A 170 12.39 20.03 2.08
C ALA A 170 11.41 18.95 2.54
N ALA A 171 11.47 17.73 1.98
CA ALA A 171 10.70 16.57 2.41
C ALA A 171 11.37 15.76 3.53
N LYS A 172 12.51 16.24 4.06
CA LYS A 172 13.16 15.61 5.22
C LYS A 172 12.19 15.48 6.39
N GLY A 173 11.94 14.23 6.80
CA GLY A 173 11.04 13.90 7.90
C GLY A 173 9.55 13.86 7.51
N ALA A 174 9.21 14.04 6.23
CA ALA A 174 7.83 14.00 5.74
C ALA A 174 7.15 12.67 6.07
N LEU A 175 7.82 11.54 5.79
CA LEU A 175 7.34 10.22 6.17
C LEU A 175 6.97 10.18 7.65
N THR A 176 7.92 10.44 8.55
CA THR A 176 7.70 10.40 10.00
C THR A 176 6.56 11.32 10.46
N ALA A 177 6.42 12.51 9.89
CA ALA A 177 5.32 13.42 10.21
C ALA A 177 3.97 12.82 9.81
N ILE A 178 3.89 12.23 8.61
CA ILE A 178 2.70 11.52 8.13
C ILE A 178 2.40 10.30 9.01
N GLN A 179 3.39 9.47 9.37
CA GLN A 179 3.12 8.31 10.24
C GLN A 179 2.56 8.75 11.60
N LYS A 180 3.13 9.81 12.19
CA LYS A 180 2.63 10.39 13.45
C LYS A 180 1.20 10.90 13.33
N PHE A 181 0.84 11.49 12.19
CA PHE A 181 -0.51 11.95 11.95
C PHE A 181 -1.51 10.81 12.08
N PHE A 182 -1.18 9.61 11.59
CA PHE A 182 -2.06 8.43 11.58
C PHE A 182 -2.01 7.56 12.85
N VAL A 183 -1.22 7.94 13.87
CA VAL A 183 -1.30 7.29 15.19
C VAL A 183 -2.64 7.64 15.83
N ASP A 184 -3.52 6.65 15.98
CA ASP A 184 -4.90 6.84 16.42
C ASP A 184 -5.15 6.44 17.88
N THR A 185 -4.28 5.62 18.44
CA THR A 185 -4.41 5.06 19.79
C THR A 185 -3.08 5.05 20.54
N GLY A 186 -3.14 5.13 21.88
CA GLY A 186 -1.97 5.06 22.74
C GLY A 186 -1.19 6.38 22.89
N PRO A 187 0.04 6.32 23.43
CA PRO A 187 0.86 7.52 23.64
C PRO A 187 1.20 8.21 22.32
N GLY A 188 0.91 9.51 22.24
CA GLY A 188 1.14 10.29 21.02
C GLY A 188 0.02 10.19 19.97
N ALA A 189 -1.11 9.57 20.31
CA ALA A 189 -2.28 9.52 19.43
C ALA A 189 -2.77 10.93 19.05
N ASN A 190 -3.02 11.11 17.76
CA ASN A 190 -3.58 12.32 17.21
C ASN A 190 -5.09 12.41 17.56
N PRO A 191 -5.53 13.47 18.26
CA PRO A 191 -6.94 13.64 18.65
C PRO A 191 -7.94 13.63 17.48
N PHE A 192 -7.49 13.97 16.26
CA PHE A 192 -8.29 13.92 15.04
C PHE A 192 -9.00 12.57 14.84
N TRP A 193 -8.33 11.45 15.15
CA TRP A 193 -8.93 10.12 14.98
C TRP A 193 -9.93 9.78 16.07
N ALA A 194 -9.76 10.32 17.28
CA ALA A 194 -10.75 10.15 18.34
C ALA A 194 -12.07 10.84 17.96
N GLU A 195 -11.99 12.05 17.39
CA GLU A 195 -13.16 12.74 16.82
C GLU A 195 -13.82 11.92 15.73
N GLY A 196 -13.03 11.22 14.91
CA GLY A 196 -13.56 10.33 13.89
C GLY A 196 -14.26 9.09 14.39
N ARG A 197 -13.81 8.53 15.51
CA ARG A 197 -14.52 7.46 16.22
C ARG A 197 -15.84 7.95 16.78
N ASP A 198 -15.84 9.11 17.44
CA ASP A 198 -17.03 9.70 18.02
C ASP A 198 -18.07 10.08 16.95
N ALA A 199 -17.62 10.57 15.80
CA ALA A 199 -18.46 10.87 14.65
C ALA A 199 -18.90 9.62 13.86
N GLY A 200 -18.27 8.46 14.10
CA GLY A 200 -18.61 7.18 13.49
C GLY A 200 -18.00 6.95 12.11
N TRP A 201 -17.02 7.74 11.69
CA TRP A 201 -16.33 7.52 10.42
C TRP A 201 -15.03 6.71 10.56
N VAL A 202 -14.58 6.44 11.80
CA VAL A 202 -13.55 5.42 12.12
C VAL A 202 -14.17 4.32 12.99
N GLY A 203 -14.09 3.07 12.53
CA GLY A 203 -14.72 1.90 13.19
C GLY A 203 -13.73 0.88 13.77
N THR A 204 -12.52 0.80 13.25
CA THR A 204 -11.43 -0.05 13.79
C THR A 204 -10.20 0.78 14.07
N ASP A 205 -9.19 0.20 14.73
CA ASP A 205 -7.86 0.80 14.78
C ASP A 205 -7.35 1.06 13.35
N LEU A 206 -6.61 2.17 13.19
CA LEU A 206 -5.89 2.42 11.96
C LEU A 206 -4.73 1.44 11.85
N THR A 207 -4.46 0.99 10.63
CA THR A 207 -3.26 0.26 10.30
C THR A 207 -2.48 1.01 9.26
N GLN A 208 -1.18 1.10 9.47
CA GLN A 208 -0.27 1.76 8.55
C GLN A 208 0.87 0.84 8.16
N TRP A 209 1.06 0.70 6.86
CA TRP A 209 2.26 0.10 6.30
C TRP A 209 3.01 1.12 5.45
N SER A 210 4.33 1.13 5.55
CA SER A 210 5.16 2.09 4.82
C SER A 210 6.43 1.43 4.32
N ALA A 211 6.84 1.79 3.10
CA ALA A 211 8.02 1.23 2.45
C ALA A 211 8.66 2.28 1.54
N SER A 212 9.98 2.26 1.39
CA SER A 212 10.67 3.06 0.38
C SER A 212 10.63 2.32 -0.95
N VAL A 213 10.10 2.96 -1.99
CA VAL A 213 9.79 2.27 -3.24
C VAL A 213 11.09 2.02 -4.02
N GLY A 214 11.55 0.77 -4.02
CA GLY A 214 12.79 0.39 -4.68
C GLY A 214 12.62 0.22 -6.19
N PHE A 215 11.53 -0.41 -6.63
CA PHE A 215 11.26 -0.59 -8.05
C PHE A 215 9.78 -0.81 -8.34
N ILE A 216 9.43 -0.62 -9.61
CA ILE A 216 8.10 -0.91 -10.15
C ILE A 216 8.17 -1.88 -11.33
N ARG A 217 7.03 -2.48 -11.63
CA ARG A 217 6.79 -3.33 -12.80
C ARG A 217 5.53 -2.84 -13.49
N GLY A 218 5.54 -2.83 -14.81
CA GLY A 218 4.42 -2.34 -15.62
C GLY A 218 4.24 -0.83 -15.66
N ALA A 219 5.36 -0.10 -15.62
CA ALA A 219 5.38 1.29 -16.05
C ALA A 219 4.99 1.40 -17.53
N ASN A 220 4.29 2.48 -17.88
CA ASN A 220 3.99 2.81 -19.26
C ASN A 220 5.31 3.12 -19.99
N PRO A 221 5.62 2.40 -21.09
CA PRO A 221 6.90 2.54 -21.78
C PRO A 221 7.10 3.92 -22.43
N LYS A 222 6.03 4.69 -22.62
CA LYS A 222 6.09 6.05 -23.17
C LYS A 222 6.44 7.09 -22.12
N THR A 223 5.89 6.96 -20.92
CA THR A 223 6.04 7.97 -19.86
C THR A 223 7.11 7.59 -18.85
N GLY A 224 7.44 6.30 -18.72
CA GLY A 224 8.27 5.78 -17.64
C GLY A 224 7.55 5.75 -16.28
N TYR A 225 6.24 5.98 -16.25
CA TYR A 225 5.41 5.95 -15.03
C TYR A 225 4.25 4.99 -15.19
N PRO A 226 3.70 4.42 -14.11
CA PRO A 226 2.42 3.72 -14.19
C PRO A 226 1.34 4.64 -14.75
N ASP A 227 0.42 4.07 -15.53
CA ASP A 227 -0.83 4.74 -15.85
C ASP A 227 -1.69 4.83 -14.59
N ASP A 228 -2.48 5.90 -14.45
CA ASP A 228 -3.46 6.05 -13.39
C ASP A 228 -4.38 4.82 -13.32
N TRP A 229 -4.59 4.31 -12.11
CA TRP A 229 -5.46 3.18 -11.88
C TRP A 229 -6.92 3.59 -12.01
N LYS A 230 -7.63 2.89 -12.90
CA LYS A 230 -9.05 3.16 -13.14
C LYS A 230 -9.88 2.71 -11.95
N LYS A 231 -10.97 3.43 -11.67
CA LYS A 231 -12.01 2.98 -10.74
C LYS A 231 -12.44 1.54 -11.04
N GLY A 232 -12.51 0.70 -10.02
CA GLY A 232 -12.81 -0.73 -10.13
C GLY A 232 -11.59 -1.64 -10.30
N THR A 233 -10.40 -1.07 -10.51
CA THR A 233 -9.12 -1.81 -10.41
C THR A 233 -9.03 -2.48 -9.05
N GLY A 234 -8.58 -3.73 -9.01
CA GLY A 234 -8.33 -4.43 -7.76
C GLY A 234 -6.89 -4.22 -7.32
N VAL A 235 -6.66 -3.93 -6.05
CA VAL A 235 -5.32 -3.74 -5.49
C VAL A 235 -5.12 -4.76 -4.38
N GLY A 236 -4.06 -5.56 -4.49
CA GLY A 236 -3.56 -6.38 -3.41
C GLY A 236 -2.35 -5.69 -2.78
N VAL A 237 -2.39 -5.47 -1.47
CA VAL A 237 -1.23 -5.00 -0.70
C VAL A 237 -0.77 -6.15 0.17
N TYR A 238 0.52 -6.44 0.13
CA TYR A 238 1.16 -7.55 0.82
C TYR A 238 2.35 -7.01 1.60
N ASP A 239 2.51 -7.46 2.82
CA ASP A 239 3.65 -7.13 3.67
C ASP A 239 4.18 -8.40 4.35
N PHE A 240 5.47 -8.64 4.26
CA PHE A 240 6.10 -9.89 4.73
C PHE A 240 7.59 -9.74 4.97
N GLY A 241 8.11 -10.50 5.94
CA GLY A 241 9.55 -10.67 6.15
C GLY A 241 10.17 -11.65 5.17
N LEU A 242 11.34 -11.31 4.61
CA LEU A 242 12.11 -12.20 3.74
C LEU A 242 13.12 -13.04 4.53
N LYS A 243 12.95 -14.36 4.51
CA LYS A 243 13.90 -15.33 5.09
C LYS A 243 15.21 -15.44 4.30
N ILE A 244 15.24 -14.85 3.11
CA ILE A 244 16.40 -14.74 2.22
C ILE A 244 16.77 -13.25 2.06
N PRO A 245 18.01 -12.93 1.64
CA PRO A 245 18.38 -11.54 1.33
C PRO A 245 17.46 -10.93 0.27
N TYR A 246 17.13 -9.64 0.43
CA TYR A 246 16.28 -8.89 -0.51
C TYR A 246 16.84 -8.94 -1.93
N GLU A 247 18.17 -8.82 -2.04
CA GLU A 247 18.90 -8.82 -3.29
C GLU A 247 18.88 -10.19 -3.99
N GLU A 248 18.66 -11.28 -3.24
CA GLU A 248 18.45 -12.63 -3.78
C GLU A 248 16.98 -12.89 -4.13
N TRP A 249 16.05 -12.19 -3.48
CA TRP A 249 14.61 -12.27 -3.76
C TRP A 249 14.21 -11.50 -5.02
N VAL A 250 14.78 -10.30 -5.24
CA VAL A 250 14.44 -9.45 -6.40
C VAL A 250 14.53 -10.20 -7.74
N PRO A 251 15.61 -10.93 -8.07
CA PRO A 251 15.68 -11.68 -9.33
C PRO A 251 14.61 -12.76 -9.49
N GLN A 252 14.12 -13.33 -8.37
CA GLN A 252 13.02 -14.31 -8.40
C GLN A 252 11.68 -13.61 -8.63
N PHE A 253 11.46 -12.48 -7.96
CA PHE A 253 10.24 -11.70 -8.15
C PHE A 253 10.13 -11.10 -9.56
N THR A 254 11.26 -10.83 -10.23
CA THR A 254 11.29 -10.28 -11.60
C THR A 254 11.62 -11.34 -12.66
N SER A 255 11.47 -12.62 -12.33
CA SER A 255 11.79 -13.72 -13.26
C SER A 255 10.69 -13.93 -14.31
N PRO A 256 10.98 -14.58 -15.45
CA PRO A 256 9.96 -14.96 -16.43
C PRO A 256 8.82 -15.82 -15.87
N GLU A 257 9.11 -16.67 -14.88
CA GLU A 257 8.10 -17.50 -14.20
C GLU A 257 7.17 -16.61 -13.36
N SER A 258 7.74 -15.63 -12.67
CA SER A 258 6.97 -14.60 -11.96
C SER A 258 6.10 -13.79 -12.93
N ASP A 259 6.63 -13.38 -14.09
CA ASP A 259 5.86 -12.67 -15.12
C ASP A 259 4.60 -13.44 -15.54
N GLN A 260 4.73 -14.75 -15.75
CA GLN A 260 3.61 -15.62 -16.11
C GLN A 260 2.56 -15.71 -14.98
N LEU A 261 3.02 -15.88 -13.74
CA LEU A 261 2.15 -15.90 -12.57
C LEU A 261 1.32 -14.61 -12.47
N HIS A 262 1.99 -13.47 -12.60
CA HIS A 262 1.38 -12.14 -12.50
C HIS A 262 0.39 -11.91 -13.65
N ASP A 263 0.74 -12.21 -14.90
CA ASP A 263 -0.17 -12.04 -16.05
C ASP A 263 -1.40 -12.95 -15.94
N ALA A 264 -1.22 -14.21 -15.51
CA ALA A 264 -2.33 -15.14 -15.25
C ALA A 264 -3.27 -14.65 -14.14
N ALA A 265 -2.71 -13.98 -13.12
CA ALA A 265 -3.46 -13.33 -12.05
C ALA A 265 -4.06 -11.96 -12.47
N GLY A 266 -3.83 -11.53 -13.71
CA GLY A 266 -4.29 -10.25 -14.23
C GLY A 266 -3.59 -9.04 -13.62
N VAL A 267 -2.42 -9.23 -13.01
CA VAL A 267 -1.57 -8.16 -12.49
C VAL A 267 -0.97 -7.42 -13.68
N PHE A 268 -1.15 -6.10 -13.71
CA PHE A 268 -0.61 -5.24 -14.74
C PHE A 268 0.37 -4.20 -14.19
N PHE A 269 0.41 -4.01 -12.88
CA PHE A 269 1.37 -3.15 -12.21
C PHE A 269 1.84 -3.78 -10.91
N SER A 270 3.09 -3.53 -10.51
CA SER A 270 3.55 -3.79 -9.15
C SER A 270 4.49 -2.70 -8.66
N ALA A 271 4.36 -2.31 -7.38
CA ALA A 271 5.34 -1.50 -6.67
C ALA A 271 5.91 -2.30 -5.51
N VAL A 272 7.22 -2.19 -5.29
CA VAL A 272 7.94 -3.01 -4.31
C VAL A 272 8.97 -2.17 -3.59
N GLY A 273 9.05 -2.35 -2.28
CA GLY A 273 10.01 -1.65 -1.45
C GLY A 273 10.28 -2.36 -0.13
N PRO A 274 11.50 -2.25 0.43
CA PRO A 274 11.72 -2.62 1.83
C PRO A 274 10.88 -1.73 2.74
N ASP A 275 10.45 -2.30 3.86
CA ASP A 275 9.71 -1.58 4.87
C ASP A 275 10.51 -0.44 5.47
N GLU A 276 9.80 0.66 5.74
CA GLU A 276 10.34 1.81 6.43
C GLU A 276 10.18 1.71 7.95
N LYS A 277 11.09 2.38 8.65
CA LYS A 277 11.02 2.44 10.10
C LYS A 277 9.69 3.08 10.53
N GLY A 278 9.02 2.46 11.50
CA GLY A 278 7.73 2.94 12.02
C GLY A 278 6.51 2.35 11.31
N THR A 279 6.70 1.51 10.29
CA THR A 279 5.64 0.63 9.78
C THR A 279 5.08 -0.26 10.90
N GLU A 280 3.78 -0.57 10.85
CA GLU A 280 3.16 -1.44 11.84
C GLU A 280 3.41 -2.92 11.59
N HIS A 281 3.77 -3.31 10.35
CA HIS A 281 4.19 -4.68 10.08
C HIS A 281 5.42 -5.04 10.93
N GLN A 282 5.40 -6.24 11.49
CA GLN A 282 6.52 -6.74 12.28
C GLN A 282 6.95 -8.09 11.75
N SER A 283 8.24 -8.20 11.46
CA SER A 283 8.92 -9.46 11.19
C SER A 283 10.26 -9.48 11.92
N LYS A 284 10.76 -10.70 12.20
CA LYS A 284 12.14 -10.89 12.66
C LYS A 284 13.15 -10.81 11.52
N TYR A 285 12.68 -10.80 10.27
CA TYR A 285 13.49 -10.65 9.07
C TYR A 285 13.29 -9.26 8.44
N ARG A 286 14.05 -8.95 7.39
CA ARG A 286 13.84 -7.73 6.60
C ARG A 286 12.48 -7.80 5.91
N SER A 287 11.57 -6.89 6.25
CA SER A 287 10.25 -6.81 5.63
C SER A 287 10.26 -6.09 4.28
N VAL A 288 9.32 -6.49 3.44
CA VAL A 288 9.07 -5.94 2.11
C VAL A 288 7.57 -5.78 1.93
N GLN A 289 7.21 -4.61 1.44
CA GLN A 289 5.88 -4.34 0.95
C GLN A 289 5.81 -4.54 -0.57
N VAL A 290 4.76 -5.21 -1.02
CA VAL A 290 4.41 -5.38 -2.42
C VAL A 290 2.98 -4.92 -2.66
N ILE A 291 2.80 -4.03 -3.63
CA ILE A 291 1.49 -3.65 -4.16
C ILE A 291 1.33 -4.26 -5.55
N HIS A 292 0.21 -4.91 -5.79
CA HIS A 292 -0.20 -5.41 -7.10
C HIS A 292 -1.49 -4.75 -7.54
N ALA A 293 -1.50 -4.15 -8.74
CA ALA A 293 -2.74 -3.72 -9.38
C ALA A 293 -3.21 -4.79 -10.38
N HIS A 294 -4.46 -5.22 -10.21
CA HIS A 294 -5.17 -6.23 -10.98
C HIS A 294 -6.32 -5.58 -11.75
N LYS A 295 -6.76 -6.18 -12.86
CA LYS A 295 -7.86 -5.62 -13.68
C LYS A 295 -9.15 -5.38 -12.90
N ASN A 296 -9.40 -6.13 -11.81
CA ASN A 296 -10.55 -5.94 -10.93
C ASN A 296 -10.34 -6.55 -9.55
N LEU A 297 -11.20 -6.16 -8.59
CA LEU A 297 -11.18 -6.66 -7.21
C LEU A 297 -11.30 -8.19 -7.10
N LYS A 298 -12.05 -8.84 -7.99
CA LYS A 298 -12.21 -10.31 -7.97
C LYS A 298 -10.86 -11.00 -8.20
N GLN A 299 -10.04 -10.48 -9.10
CA GLN A 299 -8.69 -11.01 -9.36
C GLN A 299 -7.75 -10.74 -8.19
N ALA A 300 -7.78 -9.54 -7.60
CA ALA A 300 -6.96 -9.23 -6.42
C ALA A 300 -7.27 -10.17 -5.25
N ARG A 301 -8.56 -10.41 -4.96
CA ARG A 301 -8.97 -11.36 -3.91
C ARG A 301 -8.54 -12.80 -4.21
N ALA A 302 -8.72 -13.26 -5.44
CA ALA A 302 -8.33 -14.61 -5.82
C ALA A 302 -6.82 -14.83 -5.73
N PHE A 303 -6.01 -13.81 -6.03
CA PHE A 303 -4.57 -13.88 -5.87
C PHE A 303 -4.17 -13.85 -4.38
N LEU A 304 -4.75 -12.94 -3.60
CA LEU A 304 -4.53 -12.87 -2.15
C LEU A 304 -4.85 -14.20 -1.46
N ASP A 305 -6.00 -14.81 -1.76
CA ASP A 305 -6.41 -16.08 -1.18
C ASP A 305 -5.37 -17.19 -1.45
N ARG A 306 -4.74 -17.19 -2.63
CA ARG A 306 -3.68 -18.15 -2.98
C ARG A 306 -2.37 -17.86 -2.24
N VAL A 307 -1.98 -16.60 -2.12
CA VAL A 307 -0.78 -16.17 -1.39
C VAL A 307 -0.91 -16.49 0.10
N VAL A 308 -2.04 -16.19 0.71
CA VAL A 308 -2.28 -16.38 2.14
C VAL A 308 -2.42 -17.87 2.50
N LYS A 309 -3.12 -18.65 1.67
CA LYS A 309 -3.24 -20.10 1.91
C LYS A 309 -1.92 -20.82 1.72
N ALA A 310 -1.15 -20.45 0.68
CA ALA A 310 0.15 -21.03 0.36
C ALA A 310 0.16 -22.58 0.46
N ASP A 311 -0.88 -23.23 -0.04
CA ASP A 311 -1.13 -24.68 0.13
C ASP A 311 -0.99 -25.48 -1.17
N ALA A 312 -0.83 -24.79 -2.30
CA ALA A 312 -0.70 -25.39 -3.62
C ALA A 312 0.39 -24.70 -4.46
N PRO A 313 1.07 -25.43 -5.37
CA PRO A 313 2.02 -24.85 -6.30
C PRO A 313 1.42 -23.70 -7.13
N PRO A 314 2.19 -22.64 -7.42
CA PRO A 314 3.56 -22.37 -6.96
C PRO A 314 3.65 -21.65 -5.60
N PHE A 315 2.52 -21.42 -4.93
CA PHE A 315 2.44 -20.64 -3.69
C PHE A 315 2.89 -21.44 -2.45
N ASP A 316 2.91 -22.77 -2.54
CA ASP A 316 3.31 -23.69 -1.45
C ASP A 316 4.76 -23.50 -0.97
N GLN A 317 5.62 -22.95 -1.82
CA GLN A 317 7.02 -22.62 -1.50
C GLN A 317 7.16 -21.28 -0.78
N ILE A 318 6.14 -20.43 -0.83
CA ILE A 318 6.19 -19.07 -0.26
C ILE A 318 6.37 -19.12 1.26
N LYS A 319 5.79 -20.12 1.93
CA LYS A 319 5.95 -20.31 3.38
C LYS A 319 7.41 -20.52 3.81
N ASP A 320 8.26 -21.02 2.91
CA ASP A 320 9.67 -21.30 3.20
C ASP A 320 10.54 -20.05 3.05
N ILE A 321 10.06 -19.04 2.31
CA ILE A 321 10.78 -17.78 2.05
C ILE A 321 10.18 -16.57 2.76
N LEU A 322 8.92 -16.63 3.20
CA LEU A 322 8.22 -15.53 3.87
C LEU A 322 8.01 -15.79 5.37
N ASP A 323 7.99 -14.71 6.14
CA ASP A 323 7.68 -14.68 7.57
C ASP A 323 6.59 -13.63 7.85
N ASN A 324 5.59 -14.01 8.66
CA ASN A 324 4.44 -13.18 9.00
C ASN A 324 3.80 -12.45 7.80
N PRO A 325 3.33 -13.19 6.76
CA PRO A 325 2.66 -12.55 5.63
C PRO A 325 1.32 -11.95 6.06
N GLU A 326 1.16 -10.66 5.81
CA GLU A 326 -0.08 -9.91 5.98
C GLU A 326 -0.50 -9.37 4.62
N ALA A 327 -1.82 -9.34 4.36
CA ALA A 327 -2.31 -8.88 3.07
C ALA A 327 -3.75 -8.35 3.15
N ILE A 328 -4.07 -7.43 2.23
CA ILE A 328 -5.43 -6.93 2.03
C ILE A 328 -5.72 -6.72 0.54
N ALA A 329 -6.96 -7.01 0.13
CA ALA A 329 -7.44 -6.78 -1.24
C ALA A 329 -8.54 -5.72 -1.26
N LEU A 330 -8.32 -4.64 -2.00
CA LEU A 330 -9.15 -3.45 -2.07
C LEU A 330 -9.47 -3.07 -3.51
N GLU A 331 -10.44 -2.19 -3.71
CA GLU A 331 -10.87 -1.67 -4.99
C GLU A 331 -10.55 -0.18 -5.09
N VAL A 332 -9.95 0.23 -6.21
CA VAL A 332 -9.70 1.64 -6.53
C VAL A 332 -11.01 2.38 -6.73
N VAL A 333 -11.16 3.50 -6.04
CA VAL A 333 -12.26 4.44 -6.24
C VAL A 333 -11.80 5.66 -7.00
N SER A 334 -10.64 6.21 -6.61
CA SER A 334 -9.92 7.25 -7.34
C SER A 334 -8.42 7.00 -7.24
N ASP A 335 -7.71 7.43 -8.26
CA ASP A 335 -6.26 7.49 -8.29
C ASP A 335 -5.88 8.82 -8.94
N THR A 336 -5.12 9.63 -8.22
CA THR A 336 -4.76 10.98 -8.63
C THR A 336 -3.25 11.12 -8.57
N PHE A 337 -2.61 11.25 -9.72
CA PHE A 337 -1.22 11.68 -9.83
C PHE A 337 -1.16 13.21 -9.95
N PHE A 338 -0.28 13.85 -9.17
CA PHE A 338 -0.07 15.29 -9.15
C PHE A 338 1.31 15.62 -9.76
N PRO A 339 1.43 15.59 -11.11
CA PRO A 339 2.71 15.76 -11.79
C PRO A 339 3.39 17.11 -11.46
N GLU A 340 2.62 18.15 -11.14
CA GLU A 340 3.12 19.48 -10.81
C GLU A 340 3.94 19.54 -9.51
N TYR A 341 3.79 18.55 -8.62
CA TYR A 341 4.59 18.45 -7.39
C TYR A 341 5.73 17.45 -7.52
N PHE A 342 5.86 16.77 -8.66
CA PHE A 342 6.95 15.84 -8.92
C PHE A 342 8.12 16.56 -9.60
N PRO A 343 9.37 16.49 -9.09
CA PRO A 343 10.49 17.18 -9.70
C PRO A 343 10.74 16.71 -11.14
N GLU A 344 10.69 17.62 -12.12
CA GLU A 344 10.90 17.32 -13.54
C GLU A 344 12.23 16.59 -13.81
N SER A 345 13.26 16.88 -13.03
CA SER A 345 14.58 16.23 -13.12
C SER A 345 14.60 14.75 -12.74
N LEU A 346 13.53 14.26 -12.09
CA LEU A 346 13.40 12.88 -11.63
C LEU A 346 12.52 12.02 -12.56
N PHE A 347 12.02 12.57 -13.67
CA PHE A 347 11.30 11.79 -14.67
C PHE A 347 12.23 10.76 -15.33
N PRO A 348 11.94 9.43 -15.22
CA PRO A 348 12.82 8.37 -15.71
C PRO A 348 13.00 8.30 -17.22
N ASN A 349 12.28 9.10 -18.03
CA ASN A 349 12.38 9.05 -19.49
C ASN A 349 12.52 10.43 -20.18
N PRO A 350 13.72 10.78 -20.64
CA PRO A 350 14.02 11.96 -21.45
C PRO A 350 13.82 11.77 -22.97
N LEU A 351 12.79 11.06 -23.47
CA LEU A 351 12.38 11.22 -24.88
C LEU A 351 11.73 12.60 -25.17
N LEU A 352 11.66 13.47 -24.16
CA LEU A 352 11.31 14.90 -24.23
C LEU A 352 12.44 15.85 -23.75
N ASN A 353 13.57 15.34 -23.26
CA ASN A 353 14.73 16.20 -22.94
C ASN A 353 15.75 16.24 -24.10
N ALA A 354 15.27 16.04 -25.34
CA ALA A 354 16.00 16.21 -26.60
C ALA A 354 15.34 17.29 -27.45
#